data_AF-B1WYN5-F1
#
_entry.id   AF-B1WYN5-F1
#
_cell.length_a   1.000
_cell.length_b   1.000
_cell.length_c   1.000
_cell.angle_alpha   90.00
_cell.angle_beta   90.00
_cell.angle_gamma   90.00
#
_symmetry.space_group_name_H-M   'P 1'
#
loop_
_entity.id
_entity.type
_entity.pdbx_description
1 polymer ?
#
loop_
_entity_poly.entity_id
_entity_poly.type
_entity_poly.pdbx_seq_one_letter_code
_entity_poly.pdbx_strand_id
1 'polypeptide(L)'
;MFMSNLKVRQQIQSYIEQLSEEKLIVAADFLAYLVEKEDNEATKKLLNVDDDEYISSEELQQSESAWKDYISGKDKGISSQELKRQLLGENFA
;
A
#
# COMPACT_ATOMS: atom_id res chain seq x y z
N MET A 1 14.79 2.92 18.93
CA MET A 1 16.26 3.08 19.03
C MET A 1 16.79 3.12 17.61
N PHE A 2 17.20 4.28 17.09
CA PHE A 2 17.70 4.41 15.72
C PHE A 2 19.07 3.73 15.61
N MET A 3 19.19 2.70 14.77
CA MET A 3 20.50 2.16 14.42
C MET A 3 21.28 3.20 13.60
N SER A 4 22.56 3.39 13.88
CA SER A 4 23.40 4.28 13.08
C SER A 4 23.53 3.73 11.66
N ASN A 5 23.55 4.62 10.65
CA ASN A 5 23.64 4.25 9.24
C ASN A 5 24.83 3.30 8.95
N LEU A 6 25.94 3.52 9.65
CA LEU A 6 27.15 2.70 9.57
C LEU A 6 26.91 1.25 10.05
N LYS A 7 26.12 1.08 11.11
CA LYS A 7 25.78 -0.24 11.67
C LYS A 7 24.82 -1.00 10.76
N VAL A 8 23.87 -0.31 10.13
CA VAL A 8 22.96 -0.89 9.14
C VAL A 8 23.73 -1.41 7.92
N ARG A 9 24.67 -0.62 7.39
CA ARG A 9 25.51 -1.03 6.25
C ARG A 9 26.34 -2.27 6.55
N GLN A 10 26.97 -2.31 7.73
CA GLN A 10 27.75 -3.48 8.17
C GLN A 10 26.88 -4.74 8.29
N GLN A 11 25.67 -4.60 8.81
CA GLN A 11 24.74 -5.72 8.96
C GLN A 11 24.27 -6.26 7.61
N ILE A 12 23.94 -5.38 6.65
CA ILE A 12 23.58 -5.78 5.28
C ILE A 12 24.74 -6.53 4.63
N GLN A 13 25.97 -6.05 4.79
CA GLN A 13 27.16 -6.69 4.22
C GLN A 13 27.39 -8.09 4.80
N SER A 14 27.19 -8.27 6.11
CA SER A 14 27.25 -9.60 6.74
C SER A 14 26.19 -10.57 6.21
N TYR A 15 24.99 -10.08 5.84
CA TYR A 15 23.97 -10.93 5.23
C TYR A 15 24.32 -11.30 3.79
N ILE A 16 24.84 -10.36 3.01
CA ILE A 16 25.28 -10.60 1.62
C ILE A 16 26.33 -11.72 1.59
N GLU A 17 27.28 -11.72 2.52
CA GLU A 17 28.33 -12.75 2.59
C GLU A 17 27.79 -14.17 2.90
N GLN A 18 26.59 -14.29 3.45
CA GLN A 18 25.98 -15.57 3.85
C GLN A 18 24.93 -16.09 2.85
N LEU A 19 24.55 -15.27 1.86
CA LEU A 19 23.53 -15.64 0.87
C LEU A 19 24.12 -16.47 -0.25
N SER A 20 23.31 -17.40 -0.76
CA SER A 20 23.61 -18.11 -2.01
C SER A 20 23.45 -17.18 -3.20
N GLU A 21 24.10 -17.51 -4.32
CA GLU A 21 24.09 -16.73 -5.56
C GLU A 21 22.66 -16.38 -6.05
N GLU A 22 21.75 -17.36 -6.05
CA GLU A 22 20.34 -17.14 -6.42
C GLU A 22 19.65 -16.09 -5.54
N LYS A 23 19.93 -16.08 -4.23
CA LYS A 23 19.35 -15.12 -3.30
C LYS A 23 20.02 -13.75 -3.40
N LEU A 24 21.30 -13.71 -3.77
CA LEU A 24 22.02 -12.47 -4.05
C LEU A 24 21.44 -11.74 -5.25
N ILE A 25 21.05 -12.47 -6.30
CA ILE A 25 20.37 -11.89 -7.47
C ILE A 25 19.06 -11.22 -7.04
N VAL A 26 18.22 -11.92 -6.28
CA VAL A 26 16.95 -11.36 -5.77
C VAL A 26 17.18 -10.16 -4.85
N ALA A 27 18.19 -10.22 -3.99
CA ALA A 27 18.54 -9.11 -3.11
C ALA A 27 19.04 -7.89 -3.90
N ALA A 28 19.81 -8.10 -4.98
CA ALA A 28 20.28 -7.03 -5.85
C ALA A 28 19.11 -6.34 -6.58
N ASP A 29 18.18 -7.12 -7.14
CA ASP A 29 16.97 -6.58 -7.78
C ASP A 29 16.13 -5.76 -6.79
N PHE A 30 15.97 -6.25 -5.57
CA PHE A 30 15.22 -5.54 -4.53
C PHE A 30 15.93 -4.25 -4.08
N LEU A 31 17.25 -4.26 -3.92
CA LEU A 31 18.02 -3.07 -3.59
C LEU A 31 17.97 -2.03 -4.73
N ALA A 32 18.05 -2.46 -5.98
CA ALA A 32 17.89 -1.59 -7.15
C ALA A 32 16.49 -0.94 -7.16
N TYR A 33 15.45 -1.73 -6.90
CA TYR A 33 14.09 -1.21 -6.73
C TYR A 33 14.00 -0.14 -5.64
N LEU A 34 14.62 -0.37 -4.47
CA LEU A 34 14.61 0.60 -3.38
C LEU A 34 15.32 1.91 -3.76
N VAL A 35 16.46 1.83 -4.47
CA VAL A 35 17.19 3.01 -4.96
C VAL A 35 16.33 3.80 -5.95
N GLU A 36 15.66 3.14 -6.88
CA GLU A 36 14.75 3.80 -7.83
C GLU A 36 13.51 4.41 -7.16
N LYS A 37 13.04 3.83 -6.05
CA LYS A 37 11.87 4.31 -5.31
C LYS A 37 12.20 5.36 -4.25
N GLU A 38 13.45 5.48 -3.81
CA GLU A 38 13.90 6.55 -2.90
C GLU A 38 13.62 7.94 -3.50
N ASP A 39 13.77 8.06 -4.82
CA ASP A 39 13.52 9.29 -5.59
C ASP A 39 12.07 9.46 -6.07
N ASN A 40 11.22 8.44 -5.91
CA ASN A 40 9.85 8.45 -6.44
C ASN A 40 8.85 8.92 -5.36
N GLU A 41 8.52 10.22 -5.37
CA GLU A 41 7.52 10.90 -4.52
C GLU A 41 6.18 10.14 -4.40
N ALA A 42 5.77 9.37 -5.42
CA ALA A 42 4.54 8.58 -5.37
C ALA A 42 4.62 7.39 -4.39
N THR A 43 5.81 6.86 -4.14
CA THR A 43 6.03 5.78 -3.17
C THR A 43 6.06 6.32 -1.74
N LYS A 44 6.51 7.57 -1.52
CA LYS A 44 6.37 8.23 -0.21
C LYS A 44 4.91 8.38 0.22
N LYS A 45 3.97 8.63 -0.70
CA LYS A 45 2.53 8.67 -0.38
C LYS A 45 1.92 7.31 -0.01
N LEU A 46 2.47 6.20 -0.50
CA LEU A 46 2.02 4.84 -0.17
C LEU A 46 2.70 4.27 1.08
N LEU A 47 3.93 4.73 1.38
CA LEU A 47 4.70 4.33 2.57
C LEU A 47 4.50 5.25 3.77
N ASN A 48 4.02 6.48 3.55
CA ASN A 48 3.39 7.28 4.60
C ASN A 48 2.03 6.64 4.91
N VAL A 49 2.09 5.57 5.69
CA VAL A 49 1.09 5.35 6.72
C VAL A 49 1.23 6.53 7.70
N ASP A 50 0.77 7.71 7.28
CA ASP A 50 0.33 8.73 8.22
C ASP A 50 -0.95 8.16 8.83
N ASP A 51 -0.73 7.42 9.90
CA ASP A 51 -1.66 6.66 10.71
C ASP A 51 -2.57 7.60 11.54
N ASP A 52 -3.10 8.67 10.94
CA ASP A 52 -3.87 9.70 11.66
C ASP A 52 -5.20 10.10 10.99
N GLU A 53 -5.69 9.38 9.98
CA GLU A 53 -7.14 9.39 9.71
C GLU A 53 -7.82 8.48 10.75
N TYR A 54 -8.15 9.08 11.90
CA TYR A 54 -8.98 8.44 12.92
C TYR A 54 -10.34 8.12 12.31
N ILE A 55 -10.54 6.85 11.93
CA ILE A 55 -11.87 6.35 11.57
C ILE A 55 -12.64 6.19 12.88
N SER A 56 -13.76 6.91 13.00
CA SER A 56 -14.62 6.82 14.18
C SER A 56 -15.25 5.43 14.33
N SER A 57 -15.64 5.08 15.56
CA SER A 57 -16.42 3.86 15.83
C SER A 57 -17.70 3.79 15.01
N GLU A 58 -18.32 4.94 14.78
CA GLU A 58 -19.53 5.10 13.98
C GLU A 58 -19.27 4.80 12.51
N GLU A 59 -18.18 5.31 11.94
CA GLU A 59 -17.82 5.03 10.54
C GLU A 59 -17.46 3.56 10.32
N LEU A 60 -16.76 2.93 11.28
CA LEU A 60 -16.51 1.49 11.25
C LEU A 60 -17.82 0.70 11.31
N GLN A 61 -18.74 1.07 12.20
CA GLN A 61 -20.03 0.38 12.32
C GLN A 61 -20.90 0.53 11.06
N GLN A 62 -20.89 1.72 10.44
CA GLN A 62 -21.59 1.96 9.18
C GLN A 62 -21.00 1.13 8.04
N SER A 63 -19.66 1.07 7.96
CA SER A 63 -18.95 0.24 6.97
C SER A 63 -19.27 -1.24 7.14
N GLU A 64 -19.22 -1.77 8.37
CA GLU A 64 -19.59 -3.16 8.66
C GLU A 64 -21.04 -3.47 8.30
N SER A 65 -21.95 -2.52 8.52
CA SER A 65 -23.37 -2.69 8.20
C SER A 65 -23.60 -2.71 6.70
N ALA A 66 -22.98 -1.78 5.97
CA ALA A 66 -23.02 -1.74 4.50
C ALA A 66 -22.43 -3.03 3.90
N TRP A 67 -21.33 -3.53 4.46
CA TRP A 67 -20.72 -4.77 3.99
C TRP A 67 -21.62 -5.99 4.21
N LYS A 68 -22.28 -6.10 5.37
CA LYS A 68 -23.27 -7.16 5.63
C LYS A 68 -24.46 -7.10 4.68
N ASP A 69 -24.95 -5.91 4.37
CA ASP A 69 -26.04 -5.73 3.41
C ASP A 69 -25.62 -6.14 1.98
N TYR A 70 -24.39 -5.83 1.57
CA TYR A 70 -23.84 -6.27 0.28
C TYR A 70 -23.70 -7.80 0.19
N ILE A 71 -23.08 -8.42 1.21
CA ILE A 71 -22.85 -9.87 1.23
C ILE A 71 -24.17 -10.66 1.32
N SER A 72 -25.18 -10.12 2.02
CA SER A 72 -26.52 -10.72 2.06
C SER A 72 -27.35 -10.49 0.79
N GLY A 73 -26.84 -9.72 -0.18
CA GLY A 73 -27.52 -9.37 -1.42
C GLY A 73 -28.68 -8.39 -1.24
N LYS A 74 -28.83 -7.82 -0.05
CA LYS A 74 -29.80 -6.75 0.27
C LYS A 74 -29.39 -5.43 -0.39
N ASP A 75 -28.08 -5.17 -0.44
CA ASP A 75 -27.48 -4.15 -1.28
C ASP A 75 -26.78 -4.82 -2.47
N LYS A 76 -27.04 -4.33 -3.68
CA LYS A 76 -26.40 -4.85 -4.91
C LYS A 76 -25.13 -4.08 -5.27
N GLY A 77 -24.82 -3.03 -4.51
CA GLY A 77 -23.82 -2.04 -4.86
C GLY A 77 -24.21 -1.28 -6.13
N ILE A 78 -23.25 -0.52 -6.67
CA ILE A 78 -23.39 0.18 -7.94
C ILE A 78 -22.33 -0.31 -8.92
N SER A 79 -22.66 -0.33 -10.21
CA SER A 79 -21.69 -0.70 -11.24
C SER A 79 -20.69 0.43 -11.46
N SER A 80 -19.52 0.11 -12.04
CA SER A 80 -18.54 1.14 -12.41
C SER A 80 -19.10 2.16 -13.42
N GLN A 81 -20.03 1.74 -14.29
CA GLN A 81 -20.70 2.63 -15.25
C GLN A 81 -21.69 3.58 -14.54
N GLU A 82 -22.44 3.05 -13.56
CA GLU A 82 -23.33 3.84 -12.71
C GLU A 82 -22.56 4.88 -11.90
N LEU A 83 -21.48 4.46 -11.26
CA LEU A 83 -20.62 5.35 -10.47
C LEU A 83 -20.02 6.47 -11.33
N LYS A 84 -19.54 6.14 -12.54
CA LYS A 84 -19.02 7.14 -13.49
C LYS A 84 -20.09 8.16 -13.88
N ARG A 85 -21.32 7.70 -14.13
CA ARG A 85 -22.43 8.60 -14.48
C ARG A 85 -22.77 9.54 -13.33
N GLN A 86 -22.72 9.08 -12.09
CA GLN A 86 -23.00 9.91 -10.91
C GLN A 86 -21.89 10.94 -10.62
N LEU A 87 -20.62 10.56 -10.81
CA LEU A 87 -19.48 11.42 -10.51
C LEU A 87 -19.15 12.42 -11.62
N LEU A 88 -19.33 12.03 -12.88
CA LEU A 88 -18.89 12.81 -14.04
C LEU A 88 -20.07 13.35 -14.88
N GLY A 89 -21.30 12.87 -14.64
CA GLY A 89 -22.49 13.25 -15.40
C GLY A 89 -22.69 12.44 -16.68
N GLU A 90 -23.85 12.62 -17.34
CA GLU A 90 -24.25 11.85 -18.53
C GLU A 90 -23.40 12.13 -19.79
N ASN A 91 -22.57 13.18 -19.76
CA ASN A 91 -21.78 13.65 -20.90
C ASN A 91 -20.48 12.86 -21.13
N PHE A 92 -20.20 11.83 -20.31
CA PHE A 92 -18.97 11.03 -20.34
C PHE A 92 -19.17 9.60 -20.87
N ALA A 93 -20.30 9.33 -21.53
CA ALA A 93 -20.61 8.04 -22.17
C ALA A 93 -20.20 8.02 -23.66
#